data_AF-A0A653M002-F1
#
_entry.id   AF-A0A653M002-F1
#
_cell.length_a   1.000
_cell.length_b   1.000
_cell.length_c   1.000
_cell.angle_alpha   90.00
_cell.angle_beta   90.00
_cell.angle_gamma   90.00
#
_symmetry.space_group_name_H-M   'P 1'
#
loop_
_entity.id
_entity.type
_entity.pdbx_description
1 polymer ?
#
loop_
_entity_poly.entity_id
_entity_poly.type
_entity_poly.pdbx_seq_one_letter_code
_entity_poly.pdbx_strand_id
1 'polypeptide(L)'
;MTFSSLFLAIMGLTISFLPNELINYLDIESNIITILFIKILGALYMAFGILNWMARGTLFGGIYNRPITMGNLMHFGVGAIALVKVTSNSANYSEIIIPLTVIYIIFALFFLYIFKTSPATIEGKNNS
;
A
#
# COMPACT_ATOMS: atom_id res chain seq x y z
N MET A 1 7.37 6.98 4.57
CA MET A 1 6.98 5.93 5.54
C MET A 1 5.81 6.34 6.42
N THR A 2 5.82 7.48 7.14
CA THR A 2 4.72 7.84 8.08
C THR A 2 3.34 7.95 7.42
N PHE A 3 3.20 8.71 6.33
CA PHE A 3 1.89 8.85 5.66
C PHE A 3 1.37 7.53 5.09
N SER A 4 2.23 6.74 4.43
CA SER A 4 1.86 5.42 3.92
C SER A 4 1.50 4.46 5.06
N SER A 5 2.16 4.54 6.22
CA SER A 5 1.81 3.72 7.38
C SER A 5 0.41 4.04 7.92
N LEU A 6 0.08 5.33 8.08
CA LEU A 6 -1.23 5.74 8.58
C LEU A 6 -2.34 5.33 7.61
N PHE A 7 -2.13 5.57 6.31
CA PHE A 7 -3.06 5.17 5.28
C PHE A 7 -3.32 3.65 5.29
N LEU A 8 -2.26 2.83 5.27
CA LEU A 8 -2.38 1.38 5.25
C LEU A 8 -2.94 0.81 6.57
N ALA A 9 -2.62 1.44 7.71
CA ALA A 9 -3.19 1.05 9.00
C ALA A 9 -4.69 1.32 9.07
N ILE A 10 -5.15 2.49 8.61
CA ILE A 10 -6.59 2.81 8.55
C ILE A 10 -7.30 1.83 7.63
N MET A 11 -6.79 1.62 6.40
CA MET A 11 -7.37 0.66 5.46
C MET A 11 -7.41 -0.76 6.05
N GLY A 12 -6.32 -1.21 6.66
CA GLY A 12 -6.24 -2.53 7.27
C GLY A 12 -7.22 -2.72 8.42
N LEU A 13 -7.35 -1.71 9.30
CA LEU A 13 -8.34 -1.74 10.39
C LEU A 13 -9.77 -1.78 9.85
N THR A 14 -10.11 -0.91 8.90
CA THR A 14 -11.45 -0.90 8.30
C THR A 14 -11.78 -2.23 7.65
N ILE A 15 -10.88 -2.79 6.83
CA ILE A 15 -11.10 -4.07 6.14
C ILE A 15 -11.21 -5.25 7.13
N SER A 16 -10.38 -5.28 8.18
CA SER A 16 -10.36 -6.41 9.13
C SER A 16 -11.54 -6.40 10.10
N PHE A 17 -11.99 -5.22 10.55
CA PHE A 17 -13.03 -5.09 11.56
C PHE A 17 -14.42 -4.81 10.98
N LEU A 18 -14.51 -4.28 9.76
CA LEU A 18 -15.77 -4.02 9.06
C LEU A 18 -15.87 -4.73 7.69
N PRO A 19 -15.60 -6.05 7.60
CA PRO A 19 -15.59 -6.75 6.32
C PRO A 19 -16.99 -6.87 5.71
N ASN A 20 -18.04 -7.03 6.51
CA ASN A 20 -19.40 -7.22 6.01
C ASN A 20 -19.98 -5.90 5.47
N GLU A 21 -19.69 -4.79 6.14
CA GLU A 21 -20.06 -3.45 5.72
C GLU A 21 -19.41 -3.13 4.37
N LEU A 22 -18.15 -3.51 4.18
CA LEU A 22 -17.45 -3.35 2.91
C LEU A 22 -18.05 -4.22 1.80
N ILE A 23 -18.31 -5.50 2.08
CA ILE A 23 -18.95 -6.44 1.14
C ILE A 23 -20.30 -5.91 0.68
N ASN A 24 -21.15 -5.48 1.62
CA ASN A 24 -22.48 -4.96 1.33
C ASN A 24 -22.41 -3.65 0.55
N TYR A 25 -21.49 -2.75 0.91
CA TYR A 25 -21.32 -1.48 0.20
C TYR A 25 -20.88 -1.68 -1.26
N LEU A 26 -19.98 -2.65 -1.50
CA LEU A 26 -19.46 -2.98 -2.83
C LEU A 26 -20.34 -3.94 -3.64
N ASP A 27 -21.51 -4.31 -3.11
CA ASP A 27 -22.44 -5.28 -3.71
C ASP A 27 -21.76 -6.61 -4.08
N ILE A 28 -20.85 -7.07 -3.22
CA ILE A 28 -20.12 -8.34 -3.39
C ILE A 28 -20.96 -9.48 -2.81
N GLU A 29 -21.06 -10.59 -3.53
CA GLU A 29 -21.69 -11.80 -2.98
C GLU A 29 -20.97 -12.29 -1.72
N SER A 30 -21.70 -12.30 -0.60
CA SER A 30 -21.17 -12.69 0.70
C SER A 30 -21.21 -14.19 0.89
N ASN A 31 -20.03 -14.78 1.14
CA ASN A 31 -19.89 -16.15 1.61
C ASN A 31 -18.69 -16.26 2.56
N ILE A 32 -18.55 -17.41 3.23
CA ILE A 32 -17.51 -17.61 4.24
C ILE A 32 -16.08 -17.45 3.68
N ILE A 33 -15.88 -17.79 2.41
CA ILE A 33 -14.59 -17.69 1.73
C ILE A 33 -14.31 -16.22 1.37
N THR A 34 -15.28 -15.48 0.85
CA THR A 34 -15.17 -14.05 0.57
C THR A 34 -14.79 -13.26 1.82
N ILE A 35 -15.49 -13.49 2.94
CA ILE A 35 -15.20 -12.82 4.22
C ILE A 35 -13.80 -13.15 4.71
N LEU A 36 -13.38 -14.41 4.61
CA LEU A 36 -12.04 -14.86 5.01
C LEU A 36 -10.95 -14.13 4.22
N PHE A 37 -11.05 -14.09 2.89
CA PHE A 37 -10.05 -13.43 2.05
C PHE A 37 -9.99 -11.92 2.28
N ILE A 38 -11.14 -11.26 2.48
CA ILE A 38 -11.18 -9.83 2.83
C ILE A 38 -10.49 -9.58 4.16
N LYS A 39 -10.73 -10.40 5.19
CA LYS A 39 -10.03 -10.28 6.48
C LYS A 39 -8.52 -10.47 6.37
N ILE A 40 -8.07 -11.46 5.58
CA ILE A 40 -6.64 -11.70 5.31
C ILE A 40 -6.02 -10.50 4.57
N LEU A 41 -6.75 -9.90 3.62
CA LEU A 41 -6.32 -8.67 2.94
C LEU A 41 -6.18 -7.53 3.95
N GLY A 42 -7.12 -7.34 4.87
CA GLY A 42 -7.01 -6.33 5.93
C GLY A 42 -5.77 -6.56 6.81
N ALA A 43 -5.48 -7.81 7.17
CA ALA A 43 -4.26 -8.16 7.90
C ALA A 43 -2.98 -7.83 7.11
N LEU A 44 -2.98 -8.04 5.79
CA LEU A 44 -1.86 -7.66 4.91
C LEU A 44 -1.63 -6.13 4.90
N TYR A 45 -2.70 -5.34 4.84
CA TYR A 45 -2.62 -3.87 4.91
C TYR A 45 -2.10 -3.41 6.28
N MET A 46 -2.59 -4.00 7.37
CA MET A 46 -2.06 -3.71 8.71
C MET A 46 -0.58 -4.08 8.83
N ALA A 47 -0.15 -5.22 8.28
CA ALA A 47 1.25 -5.64 8.30
C ALA A 47 2.14 -4.61 7.59
N PHE A 48 1.76 -4.15 6.40
CA PHE A 48 2.49 -3.08 5.71
C PHE A 48 2.44 -1.75 6.47
N GLY A 49 1.30 -1.41 7.09
CA GLY A 49 1.16 -0.23 7.94
C GLY A 49 2.17 -0.23 9.08
N ILE A 50 2.26 -1.33 9.82
CA ILE A 50 3.20 -1.50 10.93
C ILE A 50 4.65 -1.54 10.44
N LEU A 51 4.95 -2.24 9.35
CA LEU A 51 6.29 -2.26 8.74
C LEU A 51 6.76 -0.85 8.38
N ASN A 52 5.90 -0.06 7.72
CA ASN A 52 6.18 1.33 7.38
C ASN A 52 6.35 2.19 8.63
N TRP A 53 5.52 1.99 9.66
CA TRP A 53 5.63 2.71 10.91
C TRP A 53 7.00 2.44 11.54
N MET A 54 7.39 1.18 11.70
CA MET A 54 8.67 0.80 12.28
C MET A 54 9.87 1.32 11.48
N ALA A 55 9.76 1.42 10.15
CA ALA A 55 10.81 1.94 9.27
C ALA A 55 10.87 3.48 9.17
N ARG A 56 9.99 4.25 9.83
CA ARG A 56 9.85 5.69 9.57
C ARG A 56 11.01 6.59 10.02
N GLY A 57 11.94 6.06 10.82
CA GLY A 57 13.11 6.78 11.33
C GLY A 57 14.46 6.34 10.75
N THR A 58 14.45 5.42 9.79
CA THR A 58 15.67 4.84 9.22
C THR A 58 16.02 5.48 7.87
N LEU A 59 17.31 5.55 7.52
CA LEU A 59 17.77 6.12 6.25
C LEU A 59 17.22 5.32 5.07
N PHE A 60 16.61 6.00 4.10
CA PHE A 60 16.11 5.33 2.89
C PHE A 60 17.26 4.69 2.10
N GLY A 61 17.17 3.38 1.83
CA GLY A 61 18.17 2.62 1.09
C GLY A 61 18.92 1.56 1.90
N GLY A 62 20.07 1.12 1.37
CA GLY A 62 20.86 0.02 1.93
C GLY A 62 20.12 -1.33 1.93
N ILE A 63 20.77 -2.36 2.47
CA ILE A 63 20.25 -3.74 2.43
C ILE A 63 18.97 -3.94 3.27
N TYR A 64 18.72 -3.08 4.25
CA TYR A 64 17.59 -3.21 5.18
C TYR A 64 16.31 -2.51 4.71
N ASN A 65 16.39 -1.27 4.21
CA ASN A 65 15.19 -0.51 3.82
C ASN A 65 14.86 -0.59 2.34
N ARG A 66 15.79 -1.02 1.48
CA ARG A 66 15.52 -1.21 0.06
C ARG A 66 14.42 -2.25 -0.19
N PRO A 67 14.38 -3.42 0.48
CA PRO A 67 13.26 -4.36 0.33
C PRO A 67 11.91 -3.77 0.77
N ILE A 68 11.88 -3.00 1.86
CA ILE A 68 10.66 -2.34 2.35
C ILE A 68 10.16 -1.32 1.34
N THR A 69 11.08 -0.51 0.78
CA THR A 69 10.77 0.47 -0.27
C THR A 69 10.23 -0.22 -1.52
N MET A 70 10.85 -1.33 -1.93
CA MET A 70 10.42 -2.11 -3.09
C MET A 70 9.04 -2.75 -2.87
N GLY A 71 8.77 -3.29 -1.68
CA GLY A 71 7.46 -3.83 -1.32
C GLY A 71 6.35 -2.78 -1.42
N ASN A 72 6.61 -1.57 -0.88
CA ASN A 72 5.67 -0.45 -1.03
C ASN A 72 5.50 0.00 -2.48
N LEU A 73 6.60 0.08 -3.25
CA LEU A 73 6.53 0.41 -4.66
C LEU A 73 5.68 -0.59 -5.43
N MET A 74 5.83 -1.89 -5.16
CA MET A 74 5.00 -2.92 -5.78
C MET A 74 3.54 -2.80 -5.35
N HIS A 75 3.26 -2.62 -4.06
CA HIS A 75 1.90 -2.47 -3.56
C HIS A 75 1.17 -1.27 -4.19
N PHE A 76 1.76 -0.08 -4.11
CA PHE A 76 1.15 1.13 -4.64
C PHE A 76 1.22 1.21 -6.17
N GLY A 77 2.31 0.75 -6.79
CA GLY A 77 2.49 0.77 -8.24
C GLY A 77 1.58 -0.21 -8.97
N VAL A 78 1.58 -1.48 -8.58
CA VAL A 78 0.68 -2.48 -9.18
C VAL A 78 -0.78 -2.15 -8.84
N GLY A 79 -1.04 -1.71 -7.60
CA GLY A 79 -2.36 -1.23 -7.19
C GLY A 79 -2.87 -0.05 -8.03
N ALA A 80 -2.02 0.95 -8.29
CA ALA A 80 -2.38 2.09 -9.14
C ALA A 80 -2.75 1.64 -10.56
N ILE A 81 -1.98 0.73 -11.16
CA ILE A 81 -2.28 0.19 -12.51
C ILE A 81 -3.64 -0.53 -12.50
N ALA A 82 -3.92 -1.34 -11.48
CA ALA A 82 -5.20 -2.04 -11.36
C ALA A 82 -6.37 -1.06 -11.21
N LEU A 83 -6.22 -0.03 -10.36
CA LEU A 83 -7.25 0.98 -10.13
C LEU A 83 -7.54 1.83 -11.37
N VAL A 84 -6.51 2.26 -12.11
CA VAL A 84 -6.68 3.01 -13.38
C VAL A 84 -7.44 2.21 -14.43
N LYS A 85 -7.24 0.89 -14.49
CA LYS A 85 -8.00 0.02 -15.40
C LYS A 85 -9.49 -0.03 -15.04
N VAL A 86 -9.82 -0.02 -13.75
CA VAL A 86 -11.21 -0.04 -13.27
C VAL A 86 -11.89 1.30 -13.55
N THR A 87 -11.23 2.44 -13.25
CA THR A 87 -11.80 3.76 -13.53
C THR A 87 -12.07 4.00 -15.02
N SER A 88 -11.32 3.33 -15.90
CA SER A 88 -11.50 3.45 -17.35
C SER A 88 -12.68 2.63 -17.89
N ASN A 89 -13.18 1.65 -17.14
CA ASN A 89 -14.14 0.65 -17.63
C ASN A 89 -15.52 0.66 -16.93
N SER A 90 -15.67 1.33 -15.79
CA SER A 90 -16.92 1.30 -15.02
C SER A 90 -17.21 2.61 -14.28
N ALA A 91 -18.46 3.10 -14.36
CA ALA A 91 -18.94 4.28 -13.64
C ALA A 91 -19.33 4.01 -12.17
N ASN A 92 -19.49 2.73 -11.79
CA ASN A 92 -19.93 2.34 -10.46
C ASN A 92 -18.83 2.58 -9.42
N TYR A 93 -19.20 3.12 -8.26
CA TYR A 93 -18.31 3.43 -7.12
C TYR A 93 -17.18 4.42 -7.45
N SER A 94 -17.34 5.24 -8.50
CA SER A 94 -16.35 6.25 -8.92
C SER A 94 -15.97 7.22 -7.80
N GLU A 95 -16.91 7.54 -6.91
CA GLU A 95 -16.70 8.37 -5.71
C GLU A 95 -15.61 7.87 -4.78
N ILE A 96 -15.37 6.55 -4.72
CA ILE A 96 -14.32 5.95 -3.88
C ILE A 96 -13.10 5.55 -4.71
N ILE A 97 -13.32 4.95 -5.87
CA ILE A 97 -12.23 4.42 -6.70
C ILE A 97 -11.34 5.54 -7.23
N ILE A 98 -11.89 6.70 -7.62
CA ILE A 98 -11.08 7.81 -8.15
C ILE A 98 -10.16 8.40 -7.07
N PRO A 99 -10.63 8.81 -5.87
CA PRO A 99 -9.74 9.27 -4.80
C PRO A 99 -8.69 8.22 -4.42
N LEU A 100 -9.07 6.95 -4.33
CA LEU A 100 -8.15 5.85 -4.02
C LEU A 100 -7.06 5.73 -5.10
N THR A 101 -7.43 5.85 -6.38
CA THR A 101 -6.49 5.83 -7.51
C THR A 101 -5.46 6.95 -7.39
N VAL A 102 -5.91 8.18 -7.10
CA VAL A 102 -5.04 9.34 -6.94
C VAL A 102 -4.04 9.12 -5.80
N ILE A 103 -4.49 8.64 -4.65
CA ILE A 103 -3.63 8.34 -3.50
C ILE A 103 -2.58 7.27 -3.86
N TYR A 104 -3.00 6.21 -4.54
CA TYR A 104 -2.10 5.14 -4.98
C TYR A 104 -1.03 5.63 -5.96
N ILE A 105 -1.41 6.46 -6.94
CA ILE A 105 -0.46 7.07 -7.88
C ILE A 105 0.55 7.95 -7.15
N ILE A 106 0.10 8.80 -6.23
CA ILE A 106 0.98 9.68 -5.45
C ILE A 106 2.00 8.85 -4.67
N PHE A 107 1.57 7.83 -3.94
CA PHE A 107 2.50 6.95 -3.20
C PHE A 107 3.42 6.18 -4.15
N ALA A 108 2.92 5.65 -5.26
CA ALA A 108 3.74 4.94 -6.24
C ALA A 108 4.88 5.82 -6.77
N LEU A 109 4.59 7.08 -7.12
CA LEU A 109 5.59 8.03 -7.60
C LEU A 109 6.63 8.35 -6.51
N PHE A 110 6.20 8.56 -5.26
CA PHE A 110 7.12 8.78 -4.15
C PHE A 110 8.03 7.57 -3.89
N PHE A 111 7.47 6.35 -3.87
CA PHE A 111 8.27 5.14 -3.65
C PHE A 111 9.18 4.83 -4.84
N LEU A 112 8.78 5.17 -6.07
CA LEU A 112 9.63 5.06 -7.25
C LEU A 112 10.80 6.04 -7.16
N TYR A 113 10.54 7.28 -6.77
CA TYR A 113 11.57 8.28 -6.54
C TYR A 113 12.56 7.81 -5.48
N ILE A 114 12.07 7.43 -4.29
CA ILE A 114 12.89 6.92 -3.19
C ILE A 114 13.72 5.72 -3.65
N PHE A 115 13.12 4.77 -4.36
CA PHE A 115 13.84 3.59 -4.83
C PHE A 115 14.98 3.92 -5.80
N LYS A 116 14.77 4.90 -6.70
CA LYS A 116 15.79 5.36 -7.65
C LYS A 116 16.92 6.16 -6.99
N THR A 117 16.61 6.99 -6.00
CA THR A 117 17.60 7.85 -5.34
C THR A 117 18.30 7.19 -4.16
N SER A 118 17.84 6.01 -3.72
CA SER A 118 18.43 5.31 -2.59
C SER A 118 19.66 4.49 -3.00
N PRO A 119 20.84 4.71 -2.37
CA PRO A 119 22.03 3.94 -2.68
C PRO A 119 21.85 2.46 -2.33
N ALA A 120 22.37 1.57 -3.19
CA ALA A 120 22.31 0.12 -2.99
C ALA A 120 23.23 -0.36 -1.86
N THR A 121 24.33 0.36 -1.64
CA THR A 121 25.36 0.07 -0.65
C THR A 121 25.79 1.40 -0.05
N ILE A 122 25.97 1.45 1.28
CA ILE A 122 26.72 2.57 1.88
C ILE A 122 28.15 2.35 1.41
N GLU A 123 28.66 3.18 0.51
CA GLU A 123 30.10 3.16 0.22
C GLU A 123 30.84 3.37 1.53
N GLY A 124 31.60 2.37 1.95
CA GLY A 124 32.46 2.47 3.11
C GLY A 124 33.32 3.69 2.92
N LYS A 125 33.21 4.64 3.85
CA LYS A 125 34.10 5.80 3.93
C LYS A 125 35.48 5.28 4.34
N ASN A 126 36.20 4.68 3.40
CA ASN A 126 37.63 4.38 3.53
C ASN A 126 38.38 5.70 3.40
N ASN A 127 38.41 6.49 4.47
CA ASN A 127 39.31 7.62 4.58
C ASN A 127 40.40 7.27 5.60
N SER A 128 41.54 6.89 5.03
CA SER A 128 42.93 7.27 5.39
C SER A 128 43.26 7.50 6.86
#